data_AF-A0A7I8CV99-F1
#
_entry.id   AF-A0A7I8CV99-F1
#
_cell.length_a   1.000
_cell.length_b   1.000
_cell.length_c   1.000
_cell.angle_alpha   90.00
_cell.angle_beta   90.00
_cell.angle_gamma   90.00
#
_symmetry.space_group_name_H-M   'P 1'
#
loop_
_entity.id
_entity.type
_entity.pdbx_description
1 polymer ?
#
loop_
_entity_poly.entity_id
_entity_poly.type
_entity_poly.pdbx_seq_one_letter_code
_entity_poly.pdbx_strand_id
1 'polypeptide(L)'
;MDSRHSTRGALTSEVEGQVTRLTLLVALHLLVFSEARVWMSAAQAVDAMRRWFLADTTVLDVLRRVTISSRALPIAVRLAACHGCLLDADGMHAVFDNQRSIDVGAIEYRIIRRACEAALSATD
;
A
#
# COMPACT_ATOMS: atom_id res chain seq x y z
N MET A 1 0.83 -19.52 31.02
CA MET A 1 0.92 -18.04 30.97
C MET A 1 1.37 -17.71 29.55
N ASP A 2 0.47 -17.73 28.56
CA ASP A 2 0.88 -17.75 27.14
C ASP A 2 0.07 -16.80 26.23
N SER A 3 -0.93 -16.11 26.79
CA SER A 3 -1.82 -15.26 26.00
C SER A 3 -1.15 -13.97 25.48
N ARG A 4 -0.14 -13.44 26.18
CA ARG A 4 0.50 -12.17 25.80
C ARG A 4 1.41 -12.28 24.56
N HIS A 5 2.02 -13.45 24.34
CA HIS A 5 2.90 -13.67 23.17
C HIS A 5 2.08 -13.92 21.89
N SER A 6 0.95 -14.66 21.98
CA SER A 6 0.05 -14.86 20.83
C SER A 6 -0.64 -13.57 20.38
N THR A 7 -1.11 -12.72 21.30
CA THR A 7 -1.76 -11.46 20.93
C THR A 7 -0.78 -10.48 20.29
N ARG A 8 0.46 -10.41 20.79
CA ARG A 8 1.51 -9.57 20.20
C ARG A 8 1.89 -10.04 18.78
N GLY A 9 2.01 -11.36 18.56
CA GLY A 9 2.28 -11.94 17.23
C GLY A 9 1.15 -11.67 16.23
N ALA A 10 -0.10 -11.78 16.66
CA ALA A 10 -1.27 -11.49 15.83
C ALA A 10 -1.37 -10.01 15.45
N LEU A 11 -1.12 -9.10 16.40
CA LEU A 11 -1.09 -7.65 16.15
C LEU A 11 0.03 -7.28 15.17
N THR A 12 1.24 -7.83 15.34
CA THR A 12 2.33 -7.60 14.38
C THR A 12 1.98 -8.11 12.99
N SER A 13 1.32 -9.28 12.88
CA SER A 13 0.88 -9.81 11.60
C SER A 13 -0.22 -8.97 10.94
N GLU A 14 -1.14 -8.39 11.72
CA GLU A 14 -2.19 -7.51 11.19
C GLU A 14 -1.60 -6.19 10.69
N VAL A 15 -0.70 -5.58 11.46
CA VAL A 15 0.02 -4.36 11.06
C VAL A 15 0.84 -4.60 9.79
N GLU A 16 1.58 -5.70 9.70
CA GLU A 16 2.32 -6.09 8.50
C GLU A 16 1.41 -6.26 7.27
N GLY A 17 0.23 -6.86 7.47
CA GLY A 17 -0.80 -6.95 6.43
C GLY A 17 -1.31 -5.58 5.97
N GLN A 18 -1.50 -4.64 6.90
CA GLN A 18 -1.92 -3.27 6.58
C GLN A 18 -0.83 -2.49 5.84
N VAL A 19 0.42 -2.58 6.29
CA VAL A 19 1.58 -1.98 5.62
C VAL A 19 1.70 -2.49 4.19
N THR A 20 1.56 -3.79 3.98
CA THR A 20 1.64 -4.41 2.65
C THR A 20 0.53 -3.90 1.74
N ARG A 21 -0.72 -3.84 2.22
CA ARG A 21 -1.84 -3.32 1.43
C ARG A 21 -1.67 -1.84 1.07
N LEU A 22 -1.22 -1.03 2.04
CA LEU A 22 -0.98 0.39 1.80
C LEU A 22 0.16 0.59 0.79
N THR A 23 1.24 -0.19 0.90
CA THR A 23 2.38 -0.19 -0.04
C THR A 23 1.90 -0.44 -1.46
N LEU A 24 1.07 -1.46 -1.65
CA LEU A 24 0.55 -1.83 -2.97
C LEU A 24 -0.40 -0.79 -3.56
N LEU A 25 -1.26 -0.18 -2.72
CA LEU A 25 -2.11 0.91 -3.18
C LEU A 25 -1.29 2.15 -3.58
N VAL A 26 -0.28 2.51 -2.80
CA VAL A 26 0.61 3.64 -3.13
C VAL A 26 1.35 3.36 -4.43
N ALA A 27 1.88 2.14 -4.61
CA ALA A 27 2.52 1.73 -5.85
C ALA A 27 1.56 1.81 -7.06
N LEU A 28 0.30 1.39 -6.90
CA LEU A 28 -0.70 1.49 -7.96
C LEU A 28 -1.00 2.96 -8.33
N HIS A 29 -1.14 3.85 -7.34
CA HIS A 29 -1.31 5.28 -7.60
C HIS A 29 -0.13 5.87 -8.38
N LEU A 30 1.11 5.49 -8.02
CA LEU A 30 2.33 5.95 -8.69
C LEU A 30 2.42 5.42 -10.11
N LEU A 31 2.08 4.15 -10.33
CA LEU A 31 2.07 3.53 -11.65
C LEU A 31 1.07 4.24 -12.59
N VAL A 32 -0.19 4.38 -12.16
CA VAL A 32 -1.22 5.09 -12.93
C VAL A 32 -0.80 6.54 -13.22
N PHE A 33 -0.18 7.22 -12.24
CA PHE A 33 0.30 8.58 -12.44
C PHE A 33 1.48 8.66 -13.41
N SER A 34 2.41 7.70 -13.37
CA SER A 34 3.56 7.65 -14.29
C SER A 34 3.13 7.47 -15.75
N GLU A 35 2.10 6.64 -15.99
CA GLU A 35 1.56 6.35 -17.32
C GLU A 35 0.63 7.45 -17.84
N ALA A 36 -0.36 7.85 -17.03
CA ALA A 36 -1.49 8.65 -17.50
C ALA A 36 -1.47 10.09 -16.97
N ARG A 37 -0.51 10.44 -16.11
CA ARG A 37 -0.38 11.77 -15.47
C ARG A 37 -1.63 12.20 -14.68
N VAL A 38 -2.44 11.23 -14.28
CA VAL A 38 -3.62 11.41 -13.44
C VAL A 38 -3.54 10.50 -12.22
N TRP A 39 -4.10 10.96 -11.11
CA TRP A 39 -4.23 10.13 -9.92
C TRP A 39 -5.52 9.33 -9.97
N MET A 40 -5.49 8.10 -9.45
CA MET A 40 -6.72 7.35 -9.24
C MET A 40 -7.65 8.09 -8.27
N SER A 41 -8.95 8.03 -8.56
CA SER A 41 -9.98 8.43 -7.62
C SER A 41 -10.04 7.49 -6.40
N ALA A 42 -10.62 7.97 -5.31
CA ALA A 42 -10.87 7.15 -4.12
C ALA A 42 -11.72 5.90 -4.45
N ALA A 43 -12.70 6.01 -5.35
CA ALA A 43 -13.52 4.87 -5.78
C ALA A 43 -12.68 3.79 -6.48
N GLN A 44 -11.81 4.20 -7.41
CA GLN A 44 -10.91 3.26 -8.10
C GLN A 44 -9.94 2.57 -7.14
N ALA A 45 -9.40 3.29 -6.14
CA ALA A 45 -8.51 2.71 -5.13
C ALA A 45 -9.24 1.68 -4.26
N VAL A 46 -10.46 2.00 -3.83
CA VAL A 46 -11.33 1.08 -3.08
C VAL A 46 -11.67 -0.17 -3.91
N ASP A 47 -12.01 0.00 -5.19
CA ASP A 47 -12.31 -1.12 -6.09
C ASP A 47 -11.09 -2.00 -6.38
N ALA A 48 -9.89 -1.43 -6.45
CA ALA A 48 -8.65 -2.20 -6.55
C ALA A 48 -8.41 -3.05 -5.30
N MET A 49 -8.55 -2.45 -4.10
CA MET A 49 -8.43 -3.18 -2.84
C MET A 49 -9.45 -4.32 -2.71
N ARG A 50 -10.68 -4.11 -3.15
CA ARG A 50 -11.75 -5.12 -3.14
C ARG A 50 -11.37 -6.34 -3.98
N ARG A 51 -10.75 -6.13 -5.14
CA ARG A 51 -10.30 -7.22 -6.02
C ARG A 51 -9.12 -8.00 -5.47
N TRP A 52 -8.25 -7.35 -4.70
CA TRP A 52 -6.98 -7.94 -4.30
C TRP A 52 -6.96 -8.62 -2.94
N PHE A 53 -7.66 -8.09 -1.92
CA PHE A 53 -7.31 -8.44 -0.54
C PHE A 53 -8.47 -8.79 0.39
N LEU A 54 -9.71 -8.43 0.08
CA LEU A 54 -10.82 -8.53 1.04
C LEU A 54 -12.15 -8.86 0.35
N ALA A 55 -12.75 -9.98 0.73
CA ALA A 55 -14.20 -10.15 0.57
C ALA A 55 -14.92 -9.23 1.57
N ASP A 56 -16.01 -8.60 1.15
CA ASP A 56 -16.82 -7.71 1.98
C ASP A 56 -17.69 -8.51 2.96
N THR A 57 -17.06 -9.13 3.95
CA THR A 57 -17.77 -9.99 4.92
C THR A 57 -18.45 -9.20 6.03
N THR A 58 -17.89 -8.05 6.43
CA THR A 58 -18.44 -7.20 7.49
C THR A 58 -18.33 -5.70 7.18
N VAL A 59 -19.12 -4.88 7.87
CA VAL A 59 -19.03 -3.40 7.79
C VAL A 59 -17.66 -2.89 8.25
N LEU A 60 -17.03 -3.55 9.22
CA LEU A 60 -15.69 -3.19 9.70
C LEU A 60 -14.63 -3.39 8.62
N ASP A 61 -14.77 -4.43 7.78
CA ASP A 61 -13.86 -4.68 6.66
C ASP A 61 -13.96 -3.56 5.62
N VAL A 62 -15.19 -3.09 5.35
CA VAL A 62 -15.44 -1.95 4.45
C VAL A 62 -14.79 -0.68 5.00
N LEU A 63 -15.00 -0.36 6.28
CA LEU A 63 -14.41 0.83 6.91
C LEU A 63 -12.88 0.79 6.89
N ARG A 64 -12.28 -0.34 7.25
CA ARG A 64 -10.82 -0.54 7.19
C ARG A 64 -10.27 -0.30 5.78
N ARG A 65 -10.95 -0.80 4.75
CA ARG A 65 -10.56 -0.56 3.35
C ARG A 65 -10.62 0.93 3.00
N VAL A 66 -11.70 1.61 3.34
CA VAL A 66 -11.85 3.03 3.06
C VAL A 66 -10.74 3.82 3.76
N THR A 67 -10.43 3.51 5.01
CA THR A 67 -9.35 4.15 5.76
C THR A 67 -7.97 3.92 5.13
N ILE A 68 -7.65 2.69 4.71
CA ILE A 68 -6.36 2.41 4.06
C ILE A 68 -6.29 3.11 2.69
N SER A 69 -7.36 3.02 1.90
CA SER A 69 -7.42 3.63 0.56
C SER A 69 -7.29 5.15 0.61
N SER A 70 -7.92 5.81 1.59
CA SER A 70 -7.83 7.28 1.73
C SER A 70 -6.44 7.78 2.12
N ARG A 71 -5.63 6.94 2.79
CA ARG A 71 -4.25 7.25 3.16
C ARG A 71 -3.25 7.09 2.01
N ALA A 72 -3.57 6.31 0.98
CA ALA A 72 -2.63 5.98 -0.08
C ALA A 72 -2.27 7.20 -0.96
N LEU A 73 -3.27 7.96 -1.42
CA LEU A 73 -3.04 9.06 -2.36
C LEU A 73 -2.11 10.16 -1.80
N PRO A 74 -2.30 10.70 -0.57
CA PRO A 74 -1.39 11.71 -0.03
C PRO A 74 0.06 11.22 0.07
N ILE A 75 0.28 9.94 0.38
CA ILE A 75 1.61 9.33 0.43
C ILE A 75 2.21 9.28 -0.98
N ALA A 76 1.45 8.79 -1.97
CA ALA A 76 1.88 8.71 -3.36
C ALA A 76 2.28 10.09 -3.92
N VAL A 77 1.46 11.12 -3.70
CA VAL A 77 1.74 12.50 -4.14
C VAL A 77 3.06 13.01 -3.54
N ARG A 78 3.26 12.82 -2.23
CA ARG A 78 4.50 13.24 -1.56
C ARG A 78 5.72 12.49 -2.11
N LEU A 79 5.60 11.18 -2.30
CA LEU A 79 6.69 10.35 -2.82
C LEU A 79 7.07 10.73 -4.26
N ALA A 80 6.09 10.97 -5.13
CA ALA A 80 6.30 11.45 -6.50
C ALA A 80 7.06 12.78 -6.54
N ALA A 81 6.80 13.68 -5.60
CA ALA A 81 7.49 14.97 -5.52
C ALA A 81 8.95 14.83 -5.04
N CYS A 82 9.24 13.82 -4.21
CA CYS A 82 10.57 13.65 -3.60
C CYS A 82 11.48 12.66 -4.34
N HIS A 83 10.92 11.75 -5.14
CA HIS A 83 11.66 10.62 -5.71
C HIS A 83 11.32 10.43 -7.20
N GLY A 84 12.17 10.97 -8.07
CA GLY A 84 11.99 10.86 -9.52
C GLY A 84 11.99 9.41 -10.04
N CYS A 85 12.68 8.47 -9.38
CA CYS A 85 12.66 7.05 -9.76
C CYS A 85 11.28 6.41 -9.66
N LEU A 86 10.38 6.93 -8.81
CA LEU A 86 9.01 6.44 -8.69
C LEU A 86 8.09 6.92 -9.83
N LEU A 87 8.61 7.77 -10.72
CA LEU A 87 7.91 8.27 -11.90
C LEU A 87 8.34 7.56 -13.20
N ASP A 88 9.25 6.60 -13.09
CA ASP A 88 9.63 5.70 -14.18
C ASP A 88 8.66 4.51 -14.21
N ALA A 89 7.79 4.48 -15.22
CA ALA A 89 6.77 3.44 -15.36
C ALA A 89 7.40 2.06 -15.56
N ASP A 90 8.47 1.96 -16.37
CA ASP A 90 9.13 0.69 -16.67
C ASP A 90 9.78 0.10 -15.42
N GLY A 91 10.47 0.93 -14.63
CA GLY A 91 11.02 0.56 -13.33
C GLY A 91 9.93 0.10 -12.34
N MET A 92 8.80 0.82 -12.29
CA MET A 92 7.68 0.43 -11.43
C MET A 92 7.03 -0.90 -11.86
N HIS A 93 6.83 -1.14 -13.16
CA HIS A 93 6.35 -2.44 -13.65
C HIS A 93 7.32 -3.58 -13.32
N ALA A 94 8.62 -3.37 -13.49
CA ALA A 94 9.63 -4.39 -13.18
C ALA A 94 9.58 -4.84 -11.72
N VAL A 95 9.20 -3.94 -10.80
CA VAL A 95 9.10 -4.22 -9.36
C VAL A 95 7.73 -4.79 -8.96
N PHE A 96 6.64 -4.26 -9.50
CA PHE A 96 5.28 -4.50 -9.00
C PHE A 96 4.39 -5.37 -9.92
N ASP A 97 4.75 -5.53 -11.19
CA ASP A 97 3.99 -6.29 -12.19
C ASP A 97 4.71 -7.57 -12.65
N ASN A 98 5.83 -7.91 -11.99
CA ASN A 98 6.54 -9.14 -12.28
C ASN A 98 5.73 -10.35 -11.78
N GLN A 99 5.18 -11.12 -12.72
CA GLN A 99 4.16 -12.18 -12.55
C GLN A 99 4.45 -13.31 -11.53
N ARG A 100 5.58 -13.27 -10.82
CA ARG A 100 6.00 -14.27 -9.83
C ARG A 100 6.08 -13.75 -8.41
N SER A 101 6.45 -12.47 -8.21
CA SER A 101 6.58 -11.86 -6.88
C SER A 101 7.00 -10.40 -7.00
N ILE A 102 6.61 -9.59 -6.02
CA ILE A 102 7.14 -8.24 -5.84
C ILE A 102 8.62 -8.33 -5.44
N ASP A 103 9.50 -7.58 -6.10
CA ASP A 103 10.90 -7.48 -5.69
C ASP A 103 11.02 -6.59 -4.43
N VAL A 104 11.02 -7.23 -3.26
CA VAL A 104 11.17 -6.54 -1.97
C VAL A 104 12.56 -5.92 -1.77
N GLY A 105 13.54 -6.31 -2.59
CA GLY A 105 14.90 -5.77 -2.62
C GLY A 105 15.06 -4.52 -3.48
N ALA A 106 14.05 -4.16 -4.27
CA ALA A 106 14.08 -2.97 -5.12
C ALA A 106 14.07 -1.68 -4.29
N ILE A 107 14.70 -0.63 -4.82
CA ILE A 107 14.79 0.68 -4.15
C ILE A 107 13.39 1.30 -4.05
N GLU A 108 12.61 1.20 -5.12
CA GLU A 108 11.24 1.67 -5.27
C GLU A 108 10.35 1.07 -4.17
N TYR A 109 10.39 -0.27 -4.04
CA TYR A 109 9.63 -0.97 -3.02
C TYR A 109 9.99 -0.49 -1.61
N ARG A 110 11.29 -0.39 -1.29
CA ARG A 110 11.74 0.04 0.04
C ARG A 110 11.35 1.47 0.37
N ILE A 111 11.41 2.39 -0.60
CA ILE A 111 10.99 3.78 -0.40
C ILE A 111 9.51 3.82 -0.06
N ILE A 112 8.68 3.17 -0.87
CA ILE A 112 7.23 3.16 -0.68
C ILE A 112 6.87 2.50 0.66
N ARG A 113 7.45 1.33 0.93
CA ARG A 113 7.19 0.57 2.16
C ARG A 113 7.52 1.37 3.42
N ARG A 114 8.69 2.00 3.49
CA ARG A 114 9.09 2.82 4.65
C ARG A 114 8.14 3.99 4.88
N ALA A 115 7.66 4.63 3.81
CA ALA A 115 6.68 5.70 3.93
C ALA A 115 5.33 5.20 4.47
N CYS A 116 4.94 3.97 4.10
CA CYS A 116 3.72 3.34 4.59
C CYS A 116 3.85 2.89 6.05
N GLU A 117 4.99 2.32 6.44
CA GLU A 117 5.32 1.97 7.82
C GLU A 117 5.23 3.22 8.72
N ALA A 118 5.90 4.31 8.34
CA ALA A 118 5.84 5.56 9.09
C ALA A 118 4.41 6.12 9.21
N ALA A 119 3.61 6.03 8.15
CA ALA A 119 2.23 6.51 8.15
C ALA A 119 1.28 5.69 9.04
N LEU A 120 1.58 4.40 9.27
CA LEU A 120 0.80 3.53 10.14
C LEU A 120 1.31 3.53 11.58
N SER A 121 2.61 3.77 11.80
CA SER A 121 3.19 3.94 13.14
C SER A 121 2.91 5.30 13.77
N ALA A 122 2.62 6.35 12.99
CA ALA A 122 2.30 7.69 13.50
C ALA A 122 0.86 7.83 14.05
N THR A 123 0.19 6.73 14.40
CA THR A 123 -1.19 6.73 14.95
C THR A 123 -1.21 6.41 16.46
N ASP A 124 -0.18 6.81 17.21
CA ASP A 124 -0.17 6.85 18.69
C ASP A 124 -0.25 8.30 19.19
#